data_AF-A0A1A8N9N4-F1
#
_entry.id   AF-A0A1A8N9N4-F1
#
_cell.length_a   1.000
_cell.length_b   1.000
_cell.length_c   1.000
_cell.angle_alpha   90.00
_cell.angle_beta   90.00
_cell.angle_gamma   90.00
#
_symmetry.space_group_name_H-M   'P 1'
#
loop_
_entity.id
_entity.type
_entity.pdbx_description
1 polymer ?
#
loop_
_entity_poly.entity_id
_entity_poly.type
_entity_poly.pdbx_seq_one_letter_code
_entity_poly.pdbx_strand_id
1 'polypeptide(L)'
;MRSLGTLSLAWVGDGSGVLLVLTTFHVPLFMMRFGQSNLYRSEDHGKTFKDVTDLINHTFIQTDFGIAISPDHSGKVILTGDVSDVGEFRLFRSQDFGLSFEATDLPFVPLIQLLYNPADGNTLLTLSITLDLWLSEDFGATWRKIHDNVCLVRWGPKSSIYFTNNNNGSCNDKGALDLRRTDDYGRSFQTIATRCRLHIHASYSTTMKMNVPMLPLSQPNAVGLILAHGSVGDAESALSPDVYVSDDGGYSWLLALRGPHHYAILDSGGLLVAVEHTNSPVNQIKFSTDEGQCWHSYNFTNDPLHFSGMDSEPGSRSMNVSVWGYRGDFSKWVVITIDFRKLFSRDCDEGDYVEWLAHSADPSGSNDGCVLGYKETFLRLRKDSVCWKGRDFAVSKKLFSCPCTLADYHCDFGYHRPENSSECVEQEDMKGRALEFCLNGTTELLQTSGYRKIPGNRCEGGFQPERTETDLRRMCIGSALLPKSLTEHSSTNAVVIAMVIIGILLMSAVAGVWLVKKYVCGGRFLVHRYSVMRENVEANNIEGVDDVDSQYTETEKAQFNEDSDQ
;
A
#
# COMPACT_ATOMS: atom_id res chain seq x y z
N MET A 1 24.31 17.23 -27.33
CA MET A 1 23.20 16.31 -27.66
C MET A 1 23.77 14.91 -27.55
N ARG A 2 23.41 14.12 -26.51
CA ARG A 2 23.86 12.73 -26.39
C ARG A 2 22.86 11.83 -27.11
N SER A 3 23.35 10.90 -27.91
CA SER A 3 22.55 9.84 -28.52
C SER A 3 22.11 8.84 -27.45
N LEU A 4 20.80 8.74 -27.23
CA LEU A 4 20.22 7.56 -26.59
C LEU A 4 20.10 6.48 -27.68
N GLY A 5 20.98 5.48 -27.59
CA GLY A 5 20.90 4.27 -28.38
C GLY A 5 20.80 3.07 -27.46
N THR A 6 19.99 2.08 -27.84
CA THR A 6 19.82 0.84 -27.08
C THR A 6 20.47 -0.33 -27.80
N LEU A 7 20.80 -1.37 -27.03
CA LEU A 7 21.41 -2.60 -27.49
C LEU A 7 20.58 -3.77 -26.95
N SER A 8 20.18 -4.70 -27.82
CA SER A 8 19.49 -5.93 -27.45
C SER A 8 20.17 -7.13 -28.10
N LEU A 9 20.41 -8.19 -27.35
CA LEU A 9 21.05 -9.42 -27.82
C LEU A 9 20.13 -10.61 -27.58
N ALA A 10 20.04 -11.53 -28.54
CA ALA A 10 19.25 -12.75 -28.41
C ALA A 10 19.92 -13.94 -29.11
N TRP A 11 20.10 -15.04 -28.38
CA TRP A 11 20.52 -16.33 -28.93
C TRP A 11 19.33 -17.00 -29.63
N VAL A 12 19.58 -17.61 -30.79
CA VAL A 12 18.51 -18.15 -31.65
C VAL A 12 18.65 -19.67 -31.76
N GLY A 13 17.85 -20.40 -31.00
CA GLY A 13 17.92 -21.88 -30.90
C GLY A 13 19.09 -22.39 -30.05
N ASP A 14 18.95 -23.59 -29.49
CA ASP A 14 20.01 -24.24 -28.71
C ASP A 14 21.09 -24.85 -29.62
N GLY A 15 22.35 -24.84 -29.18
CA GLY A 15 23.51 -25.38 -29.91
C GLY A 15 23.85 -24.72 -31.25
N SER A 16 23.07 -23.73 -31.72
CA SER A 16 23.15 -23.20 -33.09
C SER A 16 24.36 -22.32 -33.39
N GLY A 17 24.94 -21.69 -32.36
CA GLY A 17 25.94 -20.63 -32.51
C GLY A 17 25.39 -19.27 -32.99
N VAL A 18 24.08 -19.19 -33.26
CA VAL A 18 23.43 -18.02 -33.84
C VAL A 18 23.07 -17.00 -32.76
N LEU A 19 23.52 -15.77 -32.95
CA LEU A 19 23.31 -14.64 -32.05
C LEU A 19 22.89 -13.41 -32.88
N LEU A 20 21.71 -12.87 -32.59
CA LEU A 20 21.22 -11.61 -33.14
C LEU A 20 21.54 -10.46 -32.19
N VAL A 21 21.92 -9.33 -32.76
CA VAL A 21 22.18 -8.07 -32.06
C VAL A 21 21.43 -6.96 -32.76
N LEU A 22 20.42 -6.42 -32.08
CA LEU A 22 19.67 -5.25 -32.51
C LEU A 22 20.26 -4.01 -31.84
N THR A 23 20.53 -2.98 -32.63
CA THR A 23 20.81 -1.63 -32.13
C THR A 23 19.74 -0.68 -32.64
N THR A 24 19.28 0.22 -31.77
CA THR A 24 18.36 1.28 -32.18
C THR A 24 18.89 2.64 -31.72
N PHE A 25 18.53 3.69 -32.46
CA PHE A 25 18.95 5.05 -32.19
C PHE A 25 17.81 6.02 -32.50
N HIS A 26 17.54 6.95 -31.58
CA HIS A 26 16.54 7.99 -31.75
C HIS A 26 17.20 9.38 -31.72
N VAL A 27 16.94 10.20 -32.75
CA VAL A 27 17.32 11.63 -32.75
C VAL A 27 16.18 12.45 -32.14
N PRO A 28 16.36 13.13 -30.99
CA PRO A 28 15.34 14.02 -30.44
C PRO A 28 15.32 15.36 -31.19
N LEU A 29 14.69 15.38 -32.37
CA LEU A 29 14.43 16.60 -33.14
C LEU A 29 13.01 17.12 -32.85
N PHE A 30 12.85 18.44 -32.86
CA PHE A 30 11.56 19.08 -32.60
C PHE A 30 10.55 18.70 -33.71
N MET A 31 9.43 18.08 -33.32
CA MET A 31 8.33 17.63 -34.19
C MET A 31 8.62 16.53 -35.24
N MET A 32 9.75 15.79 -35.19
CA MET A 32 9.96 14.60 -36.03
C MET A 32 10.74 13.47 -35.32
N ARG A 33 10.24 12.23 -35.41
CA ARG A 33 10.89 11.02 -34.87
C ARG A 33 11.80 10.35 -35.90
N PHE A 34 13.03 10.85 -36.04
CA PHE A 34 14.06 10.12 -36.78
C PHE A 34 14.64 9.00 -35.92
N GLY A 35 14.02 7.82 -36.01
CA GLY A 35 14.52 6.55 -35.50
C GLY A 35 15.25 5.77 -36.59
N GLN A 36 16.37 5.11 -36.23
CA GLN A 36 17.04 4.11 -37.07
C GLN A 36 17.30 2.85 -36.25
N SER A 37 17.25 1.69 -36.90
CA SER A 37 17.68 0.42 -36.31
C SER A 37 18.64 -0.30 -37.25
N ASN A 38 19.71 -0.87 -36.68
CA ASN A 38 20.63 -1.76 -37.40
C ASN A 38 20.60 -3.14 -36.74
N LEU A 39 20.55 -4.20 -37.56
CA LEU A 39 20.46 -5.58 -37.12
C LEU A 39 21.72 -6.34 -37.58
N TYR A 40 22.42 -6.94 -36.63
CA TYR A 40 23.61 -7.76 -36.88
C TYR A 40 23.35 -9.22 -36.51
N ARG A 41 23.96 -10.14 -37.26
CA ARG A 41 23.86 -11.58 -37.03
C ARG A 41 25.24 -12.25 -36.99
N SER A 42 25.45 -13.07 -35.97
CA SER A 42 26.58 -13.98 -35.78
C SER A 42 26.14 -15.41 -36.07
N GLU A 43 27.07 -16.25 -36.54
CA GLU A 43 26.91 -17.73 -36.64
C GLU A 43 27.99 -18.50 -35.86
N ASP A 44 28.94 -17.81 -35.22
CA ASP A 44 30.16 -18.41 -34.67
C ASP A 44 30.30 -18.24 -33.15
N HIS A 45 29.17 -18.05 -32.46
CA HIS A 45 29.06 -17.68 -31.04
C HIS A 45 29.57 -16.26 -30.70
N GLY A 46 29.36 -15.29 -31.60
CA GLY A 46 29.59 -13.87 -31.35
C GLY A 46 31.04 -13.41 -31.56
N LYS A 47 31.83 -14.14 -32.35
CA LYS A 47 33.21 -13.76 -32.69
C LYS A 47 33.24 -12.87 -33.94
N THR A 48 32.34 -13.10 -34.89
CA THR A 48 32.13 -12.25 -36.06
C THR A 48 30.65 -11.94 -36.25
N PHE A 49 30.37 -10.72 -36.70
CA PHE A 49 29.01 -10.23 -36.96
C PHE A 49 28.91 -9.72 -38.39
N LYS A 50 27.86 -10.13 -39.08
CA LYS A 50 27.46 -9.61 -40.39
C LYS A 50 26.31 -8.62 -40.18
N ASP A 51 26.38 -7.45 -40.83
CA ASP A 51 25.22 -6.56 -40.94
C ASP A 51 24.16 -7.23 -41.84
N VAL A 52 22.92 -7.24 -41.35
CA VAL A 52 21.74 -7.81 -42.03
C VAL A 52 20.55 -6.85 -41.97
N THR A 53 20.79 -5.55 -41.77
CA THR A 53 19.77 -4.49 -41.67
C THR A 53 18.89 -4.38 -42.93
N ASP A 54 19.42 -4.78 -44.09
CA ASP A 54 18.65 -4.92 -45.34
C ASP A 54 17.43 -5.87 -45.19
N LEU A 55 17.53 -6.92 -44.36
CA LEU A 55 16.44 -7.91 -44.20
C LEU A 55 15.21 -7.33 -43.50
N ILE A 56 15.37 -6.28 -42.69
CA ILE A 56 14.26 -5.51 -42.09
C ILE A 56 13.97 -4.22 -42.89
N ASN A 57 14.52 -4.09 -44.10
CA ASN A 57 14.36 -2.94 -44.98
C ASN A 57 14.65 -1.59 -44.28
N HIS A 58 15.66 -1.55 -43.39
CA HIS A 58 16.02 -0.39 -42.57
C HIS A 58 14.89 0.17 -41.67
N THR A 59 13.85 -0.61 -41.39
CA THR A 59 12.69 -0.20 -40.55
C THR A 59 13.12 -0.04 -39.09
N PHE A 60 12.57 0.96 -38.40
CA PHE A 60 12.80 1.16 -36.97
C PHE A 60 12.08 0.06 -36.16
N ILE A 61 12.81 -0.63 -35.28
CA ILE A 61 12.28 -1.72 -34.44
C ILE A 61 12.02 -1.20 -33.03
N GLN A 62 10.81 -1.42 -32.51
CA GLN A 62 10.41 -0.92 -31.19
C GLN A 62 11.10 -1.71 -30.09
N THR A 63 11.92 -1.01 -29.31
CA THR A 63 12.79 -1.58 -28.26
C THR A 63 12.05 -2.33 -27.18
N ASP A 64 10.84 -1.89 -26.86
CA ASP A 64 10.05 -2.35 -25.72
C ASP A 64 9.46 -3.76 -25.96
N PHE A 65 9.40 -4.18 -27.23
CA PHE A 65 9.06 -5.54 -27.64
C PHE A 65 10.29 -6.43 -27.88
N GLY A 66 11.50 -5.86 -27.85
CA GLY A 66 12.78 -6.56 -27.95
C GLY A 66 12.93 -7.45 -29.19
N ILE A 67 13.66 -8.55 -29.02
CA ILE A 67 13.75 -9.65 -30.00
C ILE A 67 12.96 -10.83 -29.42
N ALA A 68 11.85 -11.20 -30.04
CA ALA A 68 11.05 -12.34 -29.59
C ALA A 68 11.57 -13.63 -30.25
N ILE A 69 11.95 -14.61 -29.42
CA ILE A 69 12.50 -15.92 -29.83
C ILE A 69 11.51 -17.02 -29.43
N SER A 70 11.33 -18.04 -30.26
CA SER A 70 10.41 -19.13 -29.95
C SER A 70 10.94 -20.07 -28.84
N PRO A 71 10.07 -20.53 -27.92
CA PRO A 71 10.46 -21.42 -26.82
C PRO A 71 10.72 -22.88 -27.28
N ASP A 72 10.34 -23.22 -28.51
CA ASP A 72 10.59 -24.53 -29.13
C ASP A 72 12.01 -24.65 -29.73
N HIS A 73 12.84 -23.61 -29.60
CA HIS A 73 14.19 -23.49 -30.18
C HIS A 73 14.26 -23.67 -31.72
N SER A 74 13.12 -23.65 -32.43
CA SER A 74 13.02 -23.97 -33.87
C SER A 74 13.63 -22.95 -34.84
N GLY A 75 14.35 -21.96 -34.33
CA GLY A 75 14.96 -20.89 -35.14
C GLY A 75 14.02 -19.76 -35.52
N LYS A 76 12.78 -19.75 -35.00
CA LYS A 76 11.80 -18.68 -35.25
C LYS A 76 12.15 -17.42 -34.48
N VAL A 77 12.11 -16.29 -35.16
CA VAL A 77 12.39 -14.94 -34.60
C VAL A 77 11.34 -13.97 -35.08
N ILE A 78 10.89 -13.11 -34.17
CA ILE A 78 9.98 -11.99 -34.45
C ILE A 78 10.62 -10.67 -34.01
N LEU A 79 10.58 -9.67 -34.89
CA LEU A 79 10.87 -8.27 -34.61
C LEU A 79 9.63 -7.44 -34.95
N THR A 80 9.31 -6.45 -34.11
CA THR A 80 8.14 -5.57 -34.29
C THR A 80 8.61 -4.17 -34.64
N GLY A 81 8.37 -3.74 -35.87
CA GLY A 81 8.77 -2.43 -36.39
C GLY A 81 7.62 -1.43 -36.47
N ASP A 82 7.97 -0.16 -36.36
CA ASP A 82 7.10 0.99 -36.64
C ASP A 82 7.44 1.55 -38.03
N VAL A 83 6.43 1.74 -38.87
CA VAL A 83 6.58 2.09 -40.30
C VAL A 83 6.14 3.53 -40.60
N SER A 84 5.39 4.19 -39.73
CA SER A 84 4.89 5.55 -39.99
C SER A 84 4.64 6.37 -38.72
N ASP A 85 4.80 7.69 -38.81
CA ASP A 85 4.40 8.65 -37.76
C ASP A 85 2.89 8.59 -37.39
N VAL A 86 2.11 7.74 -38.07
CA VAL A 86 0.66 7.50 -37.86
C VAL A 86 0.42 6.19 -37.07
N GLY A 87 1.45 5.40 -36.80
CA GLY A 87 1.38 4.17 -35.99
C GLY A 87 0.98 2.92 -36.77
N GLU A 88 1.46 2.75 -38.00
CA GLU A 88 1.32 1.47 -38.73
C GLU A 88 2.47 0.52 -38.34
N PHE A 89 2.13 -0.58 -37.67
CA PHE A 89 3.12 -1.55 -37.18
C PHE A 89 3.29 -2.73 -38.15
N ARG A 90 4.55 -3.17 -38.31
CA ARG A 90 4.95 -4.26 -39.20
C ARG A 90 5.73 -5.32 -38.44
N LEU A 91 5.31 -6.57 -38.61
CA LEU A 91 5.94 -7.74 -38.03
C LEU A 91 6.97 -8.29 -39.03
N PHE A 92 8.22 -8.42 -38.61
CA PHE A 92 9.27 -9.11 -39.37
C PHE A 92 9.48 -10.50 -38.76
N ARG A 93 9.33 -11.54 -39.59
CA ARG A 93 9.16 -12.92 -39.15
C ARG A 93 10.19 -13.81 -39.84
N SER A 94 11.11 -14.39 -39.08
CA SER A 94 12.06 -15.41 -39.56
C SER A 94 11.65 -16.79 -39.05
N GLN A 95 11.83 -17.80 -39.89
CA GLN A 95 11.67 -19.23 -39.55
C GLN A 95 13.00 -20.01 -39.71
N ASP A 96 14.10 -19.30 -39.94
CA ASP A 96 15.37 -19.83 -40.45
C ASP A 96 16.58 -19.26 -39.70
N PHE A 97 16.44 -19.07 -38.39
CA PHE A 97 17.48 -18.55 -37.50
C PHE A 97 17.97 -17.14 -37.89
N GLY A 98 17.08 -16.31 -38.43
CA GLY A 98 17.37 -14.94 -38.87
C GLY A 98 18.14 -14.84 -40.19
N LEU A 99 18.10 -15.87 -41.05
CA LEU A 99 18.70 -15.81 -42.40
C LEU A 99 17.83 -15.02 -43.38
N SER A 100 16.51 -15.09 -43.24
CA SER A 100 15.54 -14.29 -43.98
C SER A 100 14.40 -13.82 -43.07
N PHE A 101 13.74 -12.72 -43.44
CA PHE A 101 12.59 -12.17 -42.71
C PHE A 101 11.45 -11.88 -43.69
N GLU A 102 10.28 -12.46 -43.43
CA GLU A 102 9.04 -12.12 -44.08
C GLU A 102 8.40 -10.93 -43.35
N ALA A 103 8.03 -9.88 -44.09
CA ALA A 103 7.29 -8.75 -43.53
C ALA A 103 5.77 -9.01 -43.55
N THR A 104 5.05 -8.54 -42.54
CA THR A 104 3.58 -8.64 -42.46
C THR A 104 3.02 -7.44 -41.69
N ASP A 105 2.10 -6.70 -42.30
CA ASP A 105 1.49 -5.53 -41.68
C ASP A 105 0.42 -5.93 -40.66
N LEU A 106 0.43 -5.33 -39.47
CA LEU A 106 -0.50 -5.66 -38.39
C LEU A 106 -1.80 -4.85 -38.53
N PRO A 107 -2.99 -5.49 -38.41
CA PRO A 107 -4.28 -4.78 -38.43
C PRO A 107 -4.61 -4.07 -37.10
N PHE A 108 -3.62 -3.88 -36.22
CA PHE A 108 -3.74 -3.28 -34.90
C PHE A 108 -2.37 -2.76 -34.41
N VAL A 109 -2.38 -1.80 -33.49
CA VAL A 109 -1.17 -1.38 -32.76
C VAL A 109 -0.98 -2.30 -31.53
N PRO A 110 0.14 -3.03 -31.40
CA PRO A 110 0.41 -3.89 -30.26
C PRO A 110 0.66 -3.08 -28.98
N LEU A 111 0.18 -3.60 -27.85
CA LEU A 111 0.41 -3.06 -26.50
C LEU A 111 1.47 -3.88 -25.72
N ILE A 112 1.64 -5.15 -26.06
CA ILE A 112 2.59 -6.07 -25.42
C ILE A 112 3.41 -6.85 -26.46
N GLN A 113 4.58 -7.34 -26.05
CA GLN A 113 5.36 -8.31 -26.83
C GLN A 113 4.50 -9.54 -27.15
N LEU A 114 4.64 -10.07 -28.36
CA LEU A 114 3.91 -11.25 -28.82
C LEU A 114 4.28 -12.48 -27.98
N LEU A 115 3.26 -13.16 -27.47
CA LEU A 115 3.39 -14.34 -26.63
C LEU A 115 3.30 -15.61 -27.50
N TYR A 116 4.39 -16.33 -27.65
CA TYR A 116 4.40 -17.69 -28.21
C TYR A 116 3.61 -18.65 -27.32
N ASN A 117 2.82 -19.54 -27.93
CA ASN A 117 2.26 -20.70 -27.24
C ASN A 117 3.39 -21.68 -26.85
N PRO A 118 3.57 -22.03 -25.56
CA PRO A 118 4.62 -22.95 -25.13
C PRO A 118 4.54 -24.37 -25.72
N ALA A 119 3.39 -24.76 -26.29
CA ALA A 119 3.20 -26.06 -26.93
C ALA A 119 3.33 -26.04 -28.48
N ASP A 120 3.34 -24.86 -29.09
CA ASP A 120 3.44 -24.68 -30.55
C ASP A 120 3.98 -23.29 -30.90
N GLY A 121 5.21 -23.21 -31.43
CA GLY A 121 5.81 -21.95 -31.83
C GLY A 121 5.18 -21.26 -33.05
N ASN A 122 4.14 -21.83 -33.68
CA ASN A 122 3.36 -21.17 -34.73
C ASN A 122 2.17 -20.38 -34.19
N THR A 123 1.59 -20.78 -33.05
CA THR A 123 0.46 -20.06 -32.45
C THR A 123 0.96 -18.88 -31.60
N LEU A 124 0.50 -17.67 -31.93
CA LEU A 124 0.94 -16.40 -31.32
C LEU A 124 -0.24 -15.60 -30.78
N LEU A 125 -0.03 -14.88 -29.68
CA LEU A 125 -1.06 -14.10 -28.99
C LEU A 125 -0.54 -12.72 -28.60
N THR A 126 -1.35 -11.67 -28.73
CA THR A 126 -1.01 -10.33 -28.20
C THR A 126 -2.25 -9.49 -27.87
N LEU A 127 -2.04 -8.45 -27.05
CA LEU A 127 -3.01 -7.39 -26.81
C LEU A 127 -2.65 -6.18 -27.66
N SER A 128 -3.68 -5.46 -28.10
CA SER A 128 -3.56 -4.18 -28.79
C SER A 128 -3.88 -3.00 -27.86
N ILE A 129 -3.54 -1.78 -28.27
CA ILE A 129 -3.81 -0.57 -27.44
C ILE A 129 -5.30 -0.29 -27.23
N THR A 130 -6.19 -0.86 -28.07
CA THR A 130 -7.64 -0.83 -27.89
C THR A 130 -8.15 -1.90 -26.91
N LEU A 131 -7.24 -2.57 -26.19
CA LEU A 131 -7.52 -3.70 -25.28
C LEU A 131 -8.15 -4.91 -26.00
N ASP A 132 -7.99 -5.00 -27.32
CA ASP A 132 -8.44 -6.16 -28.08
C ASP A 132 -7.39 -7.27 -28.08
N LEU A 133 -7.84 -8.50 -27.89
CA LEU A 133 -7.04 -9.72 -27.87
C LEU A 133 -6.98 -10.34 -29.27
N TRP A 134 -5.77 -10.44 -29.80
CA TRP A 134 -5.48 -10.93 -31.14
C TRP A 134 -4.69 -12.24 -31.12
N LEU A 135 -5.07 -13.16 -32.00
CA LEU A 135 -4.49 -14.48 -32.17
C LEU A 135 -4.04 -14.68 -33.62
N SER A 136 -2.90 -15.34 -33.80
CA SER A 136 -2.45 -15.94 -35.05
C SER A 136 -2.19 -17.44 -34.84
N GLU A 137 -2.52 -18.26 -35.84
CA GLU A 137 -2.30 -19.71 -35.86
C GLU A 137 -1.28 -20.13 -36.95
N ASP A 138 -0.67 -19.14 -37.63
CA ASP A 138 0.17 -19.31 -38.83
C ASP A 138 1.52 -18.56 -38.72
N PHE A 139 2.06 -18.50 -37.49
CA PHE A 139 3.29 -17.77 -37.17
C PHE A 139 3.24 -16.30 -37.60
N GLY A 140 2.15 -15.61 -37.27
CA GLY A 140 1.99 -14.16 -37.40
C GLY A 140 1.69 -13.64 -38.80
N ALA A 141 1.38 -14.53 -39.77
CA ALA A 141 1.07 -14.16 -41.15
C ALA A 141 -0.36 -13.63 -41.32
N THR A 142 -1.32 -14.18 -40.56
CA THR A 142 -2.69 -13.65 -40.44
C THR A 142 -3.13 -13.55 -38.99
N TRP A 143 -4.01 -12.59 -38.71
CA TRP A 143 -4.43 -12.24 -37.35
C TRP A 143 -5.94 -12.15 -37.26
N ARG A 144 -6.51 -12.76 -36.22
CA ARG A 144 -7.93 -12.65 -35.87
C ARG A 144 -8.12 -12.13 -34.45
N LYS A 145 -8.96 -11.10 -34.29
CA LYS A 145 -9.45 -10.65 -32.99
C LYS A 145 -10.35 -11.76 -32.42
N ILE A 146 -10.09 -12.17 -31.19
CA ILE A 146 -10.88 -13.21 -30.50
C ILE A 146 -11.72 -12.68 -29.35
N HIS A 147 -11.32 -11.58 -28.70
CA HIS A 147 -12.11 -10.93 -27.65
C HIS A 147 -11.75 -9.43 -27.55
N ASP A 148 -12.67 -8.63 -27.05
CA ASP A 148 -12.55 -7.20 -26.75
C ASP A 148 -12.35 -6.94 -25.25
N ASN A 149 -11.94 -5.71 -24.87
CA ASN A 149 -11.90 -5.27 -23.47
C ASN A 149 -11.06 -6.16 -22.51
N VAL A 150 -9.94 -6.69 -23.02
CA VAL A 150 -9.03 -7.62 -22.32
C VAL A 150 -7.87 -6.86 -21.67
N CYS A 151 -7.71 -7.05 -20.37
CA CYS A 151 -6.77 -6.30 -19.52
C CYS A 151 -5.43 -7.02 -19.30
N LEU A 152 -5.46 -8.35 -19.22
CA LEU A 152 -4.28 -9.21 -19.09
C LEU A 152 -4.54 -10.52 -19.78
N VAL A 153 -3.52 -11.11 -20.40
CA VAL A 153 -3.61 -12.44 -21.04
C VAL A 153 -2.34 -13.25 -20.83
N ARG A 154 -2.50 -14.57 -20.65
CA ARG A 154 -1.41 -15.55 -20.63
C ARG A 154 -1.83 -16.87 -21.28
N TRP A 155 -0.85 -17.57 -21.85
CA TRP A 155 -0.98 -18.98 -22.20
C TRP A 155 -1.03 -19.84 -20.94
N GLY A 156 -1.91 -20.84 -20.94
CA GLY A 156 -2.01 -21.88 -19.93
C GLY A 156 -1.67 -23.27 -20.48
N PRO A 157 -1.86 -24.34 -19.68
CA PRO A 157 -1.58 -25.71 -20.11
C PRO A 157 -2.40 -26.10 -21.35
N LYS A 158 -1.83 -26.97 -22.20
CA LYS A 158 -2.49 -27.53 -23.40
C LYS A 158 -3.05 -26.47 -24.39
N SER A 159 -2.29 -25.39 -24.62
CA SER A 159 -2.70 -24.29 -25.52
C SER A 159 -3.96 -23.53 -25.08
N SER A 160 -4.40 -23.66 -23.83
CA SER A 160 -5.53 -22.86 -23.33
C SER A 160 -5.12 -21.39 -23.16
N ILE A 161 -6.02 -20.46 -23.45
CA ILE A 161 -5.81 -19.03 -23.27
C ILE A 161 -6.58 -18.58 -22.03
N TYR A 162 -5.88 -17.97 -21.06
CA TYR A 162 -6.48 -17.34 -19.89
C TYR A 162 -6.36 -15.83 -19.99
N PHE A 163 -7.45 -15.11 -19.80
CA PHE A 163 -7.47 -13.65 -19.87
C PHE A 163 -8.44 -13.04 -18.86
N THR A 164 -8.18 -11.80 -18.47
CA THR A 164 -9.09 -11.01 -17.63
C THR A 164 -9.76 -9.91 -18.46
N ASN A 165 -11.04 -9.69 -18.25
CA ASN A 165 -11.81 -8.62 -18.90
C ASN A 165 -12.69 -7.88 -17.90
N ASN A 166 -13.11 -6.66 -18.23
CA ASN A 166 -14.18 -5.95 -17.52
C ASN A 166 -15.39 -5.82 -18.45
N ASN A 167 -16.60 -6.05 -17.94
CA ASN A 167 -17.83 -5.84 -18.69
C ASN A 167 -18.13 -4.33 -18.92
N ASN A 168 -17.46 -3.44 -18.17
CA ASN A 168 -17.46 -1.98 -18.38
C ASN A 168 -16.31 -1.48 -19.29
N GLY A 169 -15.43 -2.35 -19.78
CA GLY A 169 -14.25 -1.98 -20.59
C GLY A 169 -13.08 -1.32 -19.83
N SER A 170 -13.29 -0.85 -18.59
CA SER A 170 -12.21 -0.27 -17.76
C SER A 170 -11.27 -1.36 -17.22
N CYS A 171 -10.00 -1.31 -17.60
CA CYS A 171 -8.95 -2.13 -16.97
C CYS A 171 -8.37 -1.51 -15.68
N ASN A 172 -8.79 -0.29 -15.33
CA ASN A 172 -8.37 0.40 -14.12
C ASN A 172 -9.15 -0.09 -12.88
N ASP A 173 -10.29 -0.76 -13.08
CA ASP A 173 -11.15 -1.33 -12.04
C ASP A 173 -10.54 -2.63 -11.44
N LYS A 174 -9.29 -2.55 -10.96
CA LYS A 174 -8.56 -3.69 -10.37
C LYS A 174 -9.40 -4.32 -9.24
N GLY A 175 -9.68 -5.63 -9.35
CA GLY A 175 -10.56 -6.35 -8.41
C GLY A 175 -12.06 -6.32 -8.76
N ALA A 176 -12.42 -5.88 -9.96
CA ALA A 176 -13.76 -6.07 -10.56
C ALA A 176 -13.74 -6.93 -11.84
N LEU A 177 -12.56 -7.39 -12.28
CA LEU A 177 -12.37 -8.15 -13.51
C LEU A 177 -12.92 -9.58 -13.41
N ASP A 178 -13.41 -10.12 -14.53
CA ASP A 178 -13.75 -11.53 -14.70
C ASP A 178 -12.56 -12.28 -15.33
N LEU A 179 -12.24 -13.46 -14.82
CA LEU A 179 -11.26 -14.39 -15.40
C LEU A 179 -11.95 -15.36 -16.35
N ARG A 180 -11.59 -15.31 -17.63
CA ARG A 180 -12.10 -16.20 -18.68
C ARG A 180 -11.01 -17.13 -19.21
N ARG A 181 -11.42 -18.31 -19.64
CA ARG A 181 -10.61 -19.29 -20.39
C ARG A 181 -11.26 -19.57 -21.74
N THR A 182 -10.45 -19.81 -22.76
CA THR A 182 -10.85 -20.54 -23.96
C THR A 182 -9.87 -21.68 -24.24
N ASP A 183 -10.41 -22.87 -24.50
CA ASP A 183 -9.64 -24.08 -24.86
C ASP A 183 -9.72 -24.39 -26.37
N ASP A 184 -10.44 -23.55 -27.13
CA ASP A 184 -10.76 -23.74 -28.55
C ASP A 184 -10.42 -22.50 -29.41
N TYR A 185 -9.46 -21.71 -28.93
CA TYR A 185 -8.97 -20.50 -29.59
C TYR A 185 -10.08 -19.48 -29.90
N GLY A 186 -10.94 -19.22 -28.91
CA GLY A 186 -11.96 -18.17 -28.94
C GLY A 186 -13.24 -18.51 -29.71
N ARG A 187 -13.58 -19.81 -29.86
CA ARG A 187 -14.89 -20.23 -30.38
C ARG A 187 -15.91 -20.33 -29.24
N SER A 188 -15.45 -20.66 -28.03
CA SER A 188 -16.22 -20.59 -26.79
C SER A 188 -15.37 -19.99 -25.66
N PHE A 189 -16.05 -19.39 -24.69
CA PHE A 189 -15.44 -18.75 -23.52
C PHE A 189 -16.10 -19.29 -22.26
N GLN A 190 -15.29 -19.79 -21.33
CA GLN A 190 -15.73 -20.19 -20.00
C GLN A 190 -15.26 -19.13 -18.99
N THR A 191 -16.18 -18.47 -18.30
CA THR A 191 -15.84 -17.71 -17.09
C THR A 191 -15.39 -18.71 -16.02
N ILE A 192 -14.14 -18.60 -15.60
CA ILE A 192 -13.54 -19.44 -14.55
C ILE A 192 -13.81 -18.86 -13.18
N ALA A 193 -13.77 -17.53 -13.07
CA ALA A 193 -14.06 -16.80 -11.85
C ALA A 193 -14.51 -15.38 -12.16
N THR A 194 -15.39 -14.82 -11.33
CA THR A 194 -15.85 -13.42 -11.41
C THR A 194 -15.29 -12.63 -10.24
N ARG A 195 -14.95 -11.35 -10.42
CA ARG A 195 -14.61 -10.39 -9.34
C ARG A 195 -13.50 -10.78 -8.35
N CYS A 196 -12.72 -11.83 -8.64
CA CYS A 196 -11.79 -12.40 -7.69
C CYS A 196 -10.70 -11.42 -7.25
N ARG A 197 -10.40 -11.45 -5.96
CA ARG A 197 -9.43 -10.60 -5.26
C ARG A 197 -8.44 -11.47 -4.50
N LEU A 198 -7.26 -10.93 -4.25
CA LEU A 198 -6.34 -11.52 -3.28
C LEU A 198 -6.75 -11.01 -1.89
N HIS A 199 -7.05 -11.93 -0.99
CA HIS A 199 -7.27 -11.68 0.43
C HIS A 199 -6.01 -12.08 1.19
N ILE A 200 -5.58 -11.23 2.13
CA ILE A 200 -4.32 -11.38 2.85
C ILE A 200 -4.59 -11.87 4.27
N HIS A 201 -3.99 -13.01 4.63
CA HIS A 201 -4.09 -13.54 5.98
C HIS A 201 -3.11 -12.82 6.91
N ALA A 202 -3.61 -12.40 8.06
CA ALA A 202 -2.88 -11.59 9.03
C ALA A 202 -3.25 -12.00 10.47
N SER A 203 -3.06 -11.10 11.45
CA SER A 203 -3.23 -11.41 12.89
C SER A 203 -4.59 -11.99 13.25
N TYR A 204 -5.67 -11.62 12.55
CA TYR A 204 -6.99 -12.23 12.76
C TYR A 204 -7.00 -13.71 12.37
N SER A 205 -6.52 -14.02 11.16
CA SER A 205 -6.41 -15.39 10.64
C SER A 205 -5.53 -16.28 11.53
N THR A 206 -4.43 -15.75 12.08
CA THR A 206 -3.59 -16.50 13.03
C THR A 206 -4.26 -16.70 14.40
N THR A 207 -4.98 -15.70 14.94
CA THR A 207 -5.78 -15.90 16.17
C THR A 207 -6.90 -16.92 16.00
N MET A 208 -7.48 -17.02 14.80
CA MET A 208 -8.46 -18.05 14.41
C MET A 208 -7.83 -19.43 14.14
N LYS A 209 -6.52 -19.61 14.38
CA LYS A 209 -5.77 -20.86 14.21
C LYS A 209 -5.83 -21.43 12.79
N MET A 210 -5.94 -20.55 11.79
CA MET A 210 -5.76 -20.91 10.39
C MET A 210 -4.30 -21.32 10.13
N ASN A 211 -4.03 -22.04 9.04
CA ASN A 211 -2.70 -22.56 8.72
C ASN A 211 -1.77 -21.47 8.14
N VAL A 212 -1.52 -20.42 8.94
CA VAL A 212 -0.85 -19.17 8.59
C VAL A 212 0.38 -19.02 9.51
N PRO A 213 1.57 -19.49 9.11
CA PRO A 213 2.74 -19.55 10.00
C PRO A 213 3.43 -18.20 10.25
N MET A 214 3.21 -17.19 9.41
CA MET A 214 3.80 -15.85 9.55
C MET A 214 2.79 -14.77 9.16
N LEU A 215 3.05 -13.55 9.63
CA LEU A 215 2.34 -12.34 9.22
C LEU A 215 3.00 -11.73 7.97
N PRO A 216 2.29 -10.89 7.20
CA PRO A 216 2.85 -10.19 6.05
C PRO A 216 4.15 -9.44 6.39
N LEU A 217 5.17 -9.64 5.56
CA LEU A 217 6.53 -9.14 5.75
C LEU A 217 6.89 -8.14 4.65
N SER A 218 7.30 -6.94 5.06
CA SER A 218 7.96 -5.95 4.21
C SER A 218 9.13 -5.31 4.98
N GLN A 219 10.06 -4.67 4.28
CA GLN A 219 11.24 -4.03 4.88
C GLN A 219 11.57 -2.72 4.14
N PRO A 220 11.92 -1.63 4.85
CA PRO A 220 12.07 -0.29 4.24
C PRO A 220 13.27 -0.15 3.30
N ASN A 221 14.25 -1.05 3.39
CA ASN A 221 15.38 -1.19 2.45
C ASN A 221 15.06 -2.10 1.25
N ALA A 222 13.97 -2.88 1.30
CA ALA A 222 13.48 -3.74 0.23
C ALA A 222 12.30 -3.06 -0.48
N VAL A 223 12.60 -2.01 -1.25
CA VAL A 223 11.58 -1.11 -1.84
C VAL A 223 10.56 -1.87 -2.68
N GLY A 224 9.28 -1.68 -2.37
CA GLY A 224 8.15 -2.31 -3.07
C GLY A 224 7.84 -3.74 -2.63
N LEU A 225 8.76 -4.43 -1.94
CA LEU A 225 8.61 -5.85 -1.61
C LEU A 225 7.69 -6.08 -0.40
N ILE A 226 6.64 -6.87 -0.64
CA ILE A 226 5.73 -7.40 0.38
C ILE A 226 5.56 -8.91 0.14
N LEU A 227 5.86 -9.74 1.13
CA LEU A 227 5.53 -11.17 1.14
C LEU A 227 4.35 -11.40 2.08
N ALA A 228 3.38 -12.21 1.67
CA ALA A 228 2.20 -12.47 2.49
C ALA A 228 1.57 -13.84 2.21
N HIS A 229 0.96 -14.45 3.22
CA HIS A 229 0.03 -15.56 3.02
C HIS A 229 -1.31 -15.03 2.53
N GLY A 230 -1.92 -15.69 1.55
CA GLY A 230 -3.19 -15.23 0.99
C GLY A 230 -4.03 -16.32 0.35
N SER A 231 -5.26 -15.96 0.01
CA SER A 231 -6.21 -16.77 -0.76
C SER A 231 -6.90 -15.90 -1.82
N VAL A 232 -7.16 -16.47 -2.99
CA VAL A 232 -7.81 -15.77 -4.11
C VAL A 232 -9.27 -16.19 -4.22
N GLY A 233 -10.19 -15.22 -4.22
CA GLY A 233 -11.63 -15.45 -4.28
C GLY A 233 -12.45 -14.19 -4.00
N ASP A 234 -13.72 -14.36 -3.66
CA ASP A 234 -14.61 -13.26 -3.25
C ASP A 234 -14.44 -12.86 -1.76
N ALA A 235 -13.94 -13.77 -0.93
CA ALA A 235 -13.67 -13.58 0.51
C ALA A 235 -12.46 -14.43 0.97
N GLU A 236 -11.94 -14.17 2.18
CA GLU A 236 -10.94 -15.02 2.84
C GLU A 236 -11.39 -16.48 2.87
N SER A 237 -10.54 -17.39 2.36
CA SER A 237 -10.83 -18.82 2.35
C SER A 237 -10.33 -19.52 3.62
N ALA A 238 -11.05 -20.54 4.07
CA ALA A 238 -10.61 -21.47 5.11
C ALA A 238 -9.66 -22.58 4.61
N LEU A 239 -9.32 -22.57 3.32
CA LEU A 239 -8.33 -23.47 2.72
C LEU A 239 -6.91 -23.10 3.16
N SER A 240 -5.95 -24.02 2.94
CA SER A 240 -4.53 -23.75 3.17
C SER A 240 -4.05 -22.60 2.27
N PRO A 241 -3.46 -21.53 2.82
CA PRO A 241 -3.04 -20.38 2.05
C PRO A 241 -1.76 -20.67 1.25
N ASP A 242 -1.64 -20.00 0.11
CA ASP A 242 -0.39 -19.90 -0.63
C ASP A 242 0.38 -18.63 -0.20
N VAL A 243 1.65 -18.51 -0.60
CA VAL A 243 2.44 -17.29 -0.40
C VAL A 243 2.49 -16.47 -1.69
N TYR A 244 2.07 -15.22 -1.57
CA TYR A 244 2.09 -14.21 -2.61
C TYR A 244 3.17 -13.18 -2.34
N VAL A 245 3.74 -12.63 -3.40
CA VAL A 245 4.70 -11.52 -3.35
C VAL A 245 4.17 -10.37 -4.19
N SER A 246 4.27 -9.16 -3.66
CA SER A 246 4.21 -7.93 -4.45
C SER A 246 5.60 -7.32 -4.50
N ASP A 247 5.98 -6.79 -5.65
CA ASP A 247 7.21 -6.04 -5.87
C ASP A 247 6.95 -4.54 -6.08
N ASP A 248 5.70 -4.07 -6.12
CA ASP A 248 5.32 -2.69 -6.42
C ASP A 248 4.63 -1.95 -5.26
N GLY A 249 4.62 -2.55 -4.06
CA GLY A 249 3.96 -2.01 -2.87
C GLY A 249 2.48 -2.40 -2.73
N GLY A 250 2.00 -3.38 -3.51
CA GLY A 250 0.68 -3.99 -3.39
C GLY A 250 -0.29 -3.71 -4.53
N TYR A 251 0.15 -3.02 -5.59
CA TYR A 251 -0.63 -2.71 -6.81
C TYR A 251 -0.76 -3.89 -7.77
N SER A 252 0.17 -4.85 -7.69
CA SER A 252 0.14 -6.15 -8.34
C SER A 252 0.81 -7.21 -7.46
N TRP A 253 0.46 -8.48 -7.70
CA TRP A 253 0.87 -9.62 -6.89
C TRP A 253 1.11 -10.85 -7.76
N LEU A 254 2.12 -11.63 -7.41
CA LEU A 254 2.43 -12.93 -8.01
C LEU A 254 2.32 -14.06 -6.97
N LEU A 255 1.89 -15.24 -7.41
CA LEU A 255 1.91 -16.47 -6.61
C LEU A 255 3.35 -17.00 -6.59
N ALA A 256 4.04 -16.86 -5.46
CA ALA A 256 5.46 -17.20 -5.34
C ALA A 256 5.68 -18.66 -4.91
N LEU A 257 4.98 -19.11 -3.87
CA LEU A 257 5.11 -20.46 -3.33
C LEU A 257 3.73 -21.03 -3.00
N ARG A 258 3.50 -22.29 -3.38
CA ARG A 258 2.26 -23.01 -3.06
C ARG A 258 2.31 -23.60 -1.66
N GLY A 259 1.23 -23.46 -0.91
CA GLY A 259 1.12 -23.83 0.50
C GLY A 259 1.88 -22.90 1.44
N PRO A 260 1.64 -23.01 2.76
CA PRO A 260 2.21 -22.12 3.75
C PRO A 260 3.73 -22.33 3.89
N HIS A 261 4.47 -21.23 3.87
CA HIS A 261 5.90 -21.20 4.15
C HIS A 261 6.23 -20.20 5.27
N HIS A 262 7.33 -20.43 5.98
CA HIS A 262 8.06 -19.36 6.66
C HIS A 262 8.98 -18.68 5.64
N TYR A 263 9.12 -17.36 5.68
CA TYR A 263 9.92 -16.59 4.73
C TYR A 263 10.68 -15.43 5.38
N ALA A 264 11.83 -15.06 4.81
CA ALA A 264 12.62 -13.91 5.22
C ALA A 264 13.19 -13.15 4.03
N ILE A 265 13.36 -11.83 4.20
CA ILE A 265 14.06 -10.94 3.27
C ILE A 265 15.51 -10.82 3.70
N LEU A 266 16.44 -10.99 2.77
CA LEU A 266 17.89 -10.84 2.93
C LEU A 266 18.43 -9.84 1.91
N ASP A 267 19.67 -9.37 2.12
CA ASP A 267 20.40 -8.39 1.28
C ASP A 267 19.55 -7.22 0.74
N SER A 268 18.74 -6.58 1.61
CA SER A 268 17.83 -5.49 1.24
C SER A 268 16.92 -5.84 0.04
N GLY A 269 16.40 -7.08 0.00
CA GLY A 269 15.58 -7.59 -1.10
C GLY A 269 16.35 -8.18 -2.29
N GLY A 270 17.68 -8.26 -2.23
CA GLY A 270 18.50 -8.98 -3.24
C GLY A 270 18.39 -10.51 -3.13
N LEU A 271 17.87 -11.02 -2.01
CA LEU A 271 17.66 -12.44 -1.77
C LEU A 271 16.39 -12.64 -0.92
N LEU A 272 15.50 -13.51 -1.39
CA LEU A 272 14.36 -14.01 -0.61
C LEU A 272 14.63 -15.48 -0.25
N VAL A 273 14.31 -15.89 0.98
CA VAL A 273 14.43 -17.28 1.44
C VAL A 273 13.14 -17.76 2.09
N ALA A 274 12.85 -19.06 1.96
CA ALA A 274 11.66 -19.67 2.54
C ALA A 274 11.86 -21.15 2.90
N VAL A 275 11.16 -21.62 3.94
CA VAL A 275 11.05 -23.04 4.32
C VAL A 275 9.57 -23.42 4.42
N GLU A 276 9.23 -24.60 3.94
CA GLU A 276 7.86 -25.11 3.89
C GLU A 276 7.31 -25.40 5.30
N HIS A 277 6.12 -24.91 5.61
CA HIS A 277 5.47 -25.14 6.90
C HIS A 277 4.68 -26.45 6.84
N THR A 278 5.27 -27.51 7.37
CA THR A 278 4.72 -28.87 7.37
C THR A 278 5.05 -29.60 8.67
N ASN A 279 4.22 -30.59 9.02
CA ASN A 279 4.45 -31.47 10.18
C ASN A 279 5.56 -32.51 9.91
N SER A 280 5.89 -32.76 8.64
CA SER A 280 6.97 -33.67 8.23
C SER A 280 8.35 -33.07 8.52
N PRO A 281 9.39 -33.87 8.79
CA PRO A 281 10.77 -33.39 8.85
C PRO A 281 11.19 -32.73 7.54
N VAL A 282 11.84 -31.57 7.62
CA VAL A 282 12.34 -30.82 6.46
C VAL A 282 13.86 -30.85 6.39
N ASN A 283 14.38 -30.74 5.18
CA ASN A 283 15.81 -30.52 4.91
C ASN A 283 16.10 -29.57 3.73
N GLN A 284 15.06 -29.02 3.08
CA GLN A 284 15.21 -28.10 1.97
C GLN A 284 14.84 -26.67 2.37
N ILE A 285 15.65 -25.72 1.90
CA ILE A 285 15.35 -24.28 1.89
C ILE A 285 15.16 -23.84 0.44
N LYS A 286 14.15 -23.02 0.20
CA LYS A 286 13.84 -22.42 -1.10
C LYS A 286 14.40 -21.00 -1.11
N PHE A 287 14.99 -20.55 -2.22
CA PHE A 287 15.52 -19.19 -2.35
C PHE A 287 15.25 -18.60 -3.73
N SER A 288 15.16 -17.27 -3.80
CA SER A 288 14.95 -16.48 -5.03
C SER A 288 15.89 -15.27 -5.01
N THR A 289 16.45 -14.94 -6.17
CA THR A 289 17.33 -13.75 -6.37
C THR A 289 16.71 -12.70 -7.28
N ASP A 290 15.44 -12.90 -7.65
CA ASP A 290 14.71 -12.16 -8.69
C ASP A 290 13.36 -11.66 -8.18
N GLU A 291 13.33 -11.17 -6.93
CA GLU A 291 12.14 -10.62 -6.27
C GLU A 291 10.95 -11.61 -6.16
N GLY A 292 11.22 -12.92 -6.16
CA GLY A 292 10.24 -13.98 -5.88
C GLY A 292 9.62 -14.64 -7.12
N GLN A 293 10.11 -14.34 -8.33
CA GLN A 293 9.56 -14.87 -9.58
C GLN A 293 10.06 -16.29 -9.89
N CYS A 294 11.33 -16.62 -9.62
CA CYS A 294 11.88 -17.96 -9.72
C CYS A 294 12.49 -18.42 -8.38
N TRP A 295 12.20 -19.67 -8.01
CA TRP A 295 12.62 -20.27 -6.76
C TRP A 295 13.46 -21.52 -7.00
N HIS A 296 14.58 -21.63 -6.29
CA HIS A 296 15.49 -22.75 -6.31
C HIS A 296 15.51 -23.45 -4.95
N SER A 297 15.50 -24.79 -4.93
CA SER A 297 15.60 -25.57 -3.70
C SER A 297 17.05 -25.98 -3.43
N TYR A 298 17.55 -25.72 -2.22
CA TYR A 298 18.82 -26.22 -1.71
C TYR A 298 18.59 -27.17 -0.54
N ASN A 299 19.24 -28.34 -0.56
CA ASN A 299 19.22 -29.28 0.56
C ASN A 299 20.30 -28.88 1.58
N PHE A 300 19.89 -28.39 2.75
CA PHE A 300 20.79 -27.92 3.79
C PHE A 300 21.21 -29.03 4.78
N THR A 301 20.59 -30.21 4.74
CA THR A 301 21.00 -31.31 5.63
C THR A 301 20.64 -32.72 5.11
N ASN A 302 21.58 -33.65 5.27
CA ASN A 302 21.32 -35.07 5.02
C ASN A 302 20.54 -35.75 6.17
N ASP A 303 20.32 -35.04 7.28
CA ASP A 303 19.64 -35.50 8.49
C ASP A 303 18.48 -34.53 8.80
N PRO A 304 17.26 -34.80 8.28
CA PRO A 304 16.11 -33.90 8.37
C PRO A 304 15.71 -33.56 9.81
N LEU A 305 15.06 -32.42 9.99
CA LEU A 305 14.62 -31.92 11.30
C LEU A 305 13.16 -31.50 11.27
N HIS A 306 12.43 -31.69 12.38
CA HIS A 306 11.12 -31.08 12.55
C HIS A 306 11.31 -29.57 12.75
N PHE A 307 10.83 -28.78 11.77
CA PHE A 307 10.99 -27.34 11.75
C PHE A 307 10.25 -26.67 12.91
N SER A 308 10.90 -25.69 13.55
CA SER A 308 10.29 -24.87 14.61
C SER A 308 10.31 -23.37 14.30
N GLY A 309 11.25 -22.88 13.48
CA GLY A 309 11.39 -21.45 13.20
C GLY A 309 12.56 -21.11 12.28
N MET A 310 12.56 -19.88 11.78
CA MET A 310 13.60 -19.30 10.93
C MET A 310 13.84 -17.85 11.35
N ASP A 311 15.10 -17.49 11.58
CA ASP A 311 15.51 -16.12 11.95
C ASP A 311 16.60 -15.59 11.02
N SER A 312 16.67 -14.26 10.91
CA SER A 312 17.74 -13.54 10.20
C SER A 312 18.12 -12.27 10.98
N GLU A 313 19.24 -11.64 10.63
CA GLU A 313 19.71 -10.40 11.27
C GLU A 313 18.68 -9.26 11.06
N PRO A 314 18.22 -8.57 12.14
CA PRO A 314 17.23 -7.51 12.03
C PRO A 314 17.61 -6.41 11.02
N GLY A 315 16.62 -5.96 10.25
CA GLY A 315 16.81 -4.99 9.16
C GLY A 315 17.26 -5.60 7.83
N SER A 316 17.31 -6.94 7.70
CA SER A 316 17.43 -7.64 6.42
C SER A 316 18.66 -7.28 5.57
N ARG A 317 19.77 -6.90 6.22
CA ARG A 317 21.07 -6.56 5.58
C ARG A 317 22.07 -7.73 5.51
N SER A 318 21.67 -8.90 6.00
CA SER A 318 22.52 -10.10 6.07
C SER A 318 22.43 -10.97 4.82
N MET A 319 23.43 -11.84 4.65
CA MET A 319 23.34 -13.05 3.84
C MET A 319 22.99 -14.30 4.67
N ASN A 320 22.89 -14.14 6.00
CA ASN A 320 22.79 -15.25 6.94
C ASN A 320 21.35 -15.47 7.41
N VAL A 321 20.92 -16.72 7.37
CA VAL A 321 19.64 -17.18 7.94
C VAL A 321 19.86 -18.40 8.82
N SER A 322 19.19 -18.49 9.96
CA SER A 322 19.28 -19.60 10.91
C SER A 322 17.97 -20.38 10.94
N VAL A 323 18.04 -21.66 10.57
CA VAL A 323 16.91 -22.60 10.63
C VAL A 323 16.95 -23.35 11.97
N TRP A 324 15.86 -23.32 12.72
CA TRP A 324 15.71 -23.96 14.03
C TRP A 324 14.74 -25.14 13.97
N GLY A 325 15.06 -26.19 14.73
CA GLY A 325 14.13 -27.31 14.94
C GLY A 325 14.74 -28.44 15.75
N TYR A 326 14.15 -29.63 15.62
CA TYR A 326 14.46 -30.79 16.47
C TYR A 326 14.78 -32.05 15.65
N ARG A 327 15.59 -32.95 16.23
CA ARG A 327 15.83 -34.30 15.68
C ARG A 327 15.53 -35.40 16.70
N GLY A 328 15.19 -36.59 16.19
CA GLY A 328 14.71 -37.71 17.01
C GLY A 328 13.40 -37.38 17.72
N ASP A 329 13.20 -37.92 18.92
CA ASP A 329 11.99 -37.76 19.74
C ASP A 329 11.91 -36.37 20.41
N PHE A 330 12.06 -35.30 19.62
CA PHE A 330 12.02 -33.87 20.01
C PHE A 330 13.02 -33.45 21.11
N SER A 331 13.89 -34.35 21.56
CA SER A 331 14.79 -34.16 22.71
C SER A 331 16.08 -33.38 22.41
N LYS A 332 16.39 -33.14 21.13
CA LYS A 332 17.60 -32.40 20.71
C LYS A 332 17.24 -31.30 19.73
N TRP A 333 17.39 -30.06 20.20
CA TRP A 333 17.42 -28.86 19.36
C TRP A 333 18.64 -28.90 18.43
N VAL A 334 18.44 -28.42 17.19
CA VAL A 334 19.48 -28.21 16.18
C VAL A 334 19.23 -26.85 15.53
N VAL A 335 20.30 -26.09 15.33
CA VAL A 335 20.30 -24.83 14.58
C VAL A 335 21.25 -24.97 13.40
N ILE A 336 20.80 -24.60 12.20
CA ILE A 336 21.60 -24.63 10.99
C ILE A 336 21.61 -23.22 10.40
N THR A 337 22.74 -22.51 10.54
CA THR A 337 22.94 -21.21 9.91
C THR A 337 23.51 -21.40 8.50
N ILE A 338 22.85 -20.78 7.51
CA ILE A 338 23.21 -20.82 6.10
C ILE A 338 23.68 -19.41 5.70
N ASP A 339 24.92 -19.31 5.21
CA ASP A 339 25.48 -18.09 4.62
C ASP A 339 25.36 -18.16 3.09
N PHE A 340 24.51 -17.30 2.52
CA PHE A 340 24.28 -17.21 1.09
C PHE A 340 25.32 -16.37 0.33
N ARG A 341 26.34 -15.78 0.99
CA ARG A 341 27.32 -14.89 0.33
C ARG A 341 28.05 -15.55 -0.85
N LYS A 342 28.21 -16.88 -0.83
CA LYS A 342 28.83 -17.68 -1.90
C LYS A 342 27.93 -17.91 -3.14
N LEU A 343 26.64 -17.59 -3.07
CA LEU A 343 25.75 -17.60 -4.24
C LEU A 343 26.07 -16.42 -5.19
N PHE A 344 26.60 -15.32 -4.64
CA PHE A 344 26.87 -14.08 -5.35
C PHE A 344 28.36 -13.96 -5.69
N SER A 345 28.70 -14.12 -6.97
CA SER A 345 30.09 -14.10 -7.45
C SER A 345 30.72 -12.70 -7.47
N ARG A 346 29.90 -11.64 -7.41
CA ARG A 346 30.30 -10.23 -7.50
C ARG A 346 29.37 -9.34 -6.67
N ASP A 347 29.81 -8.10 -6.52
CA ASP A 347 29.06 -7.03 -5.88
C ASP A 347 28.26 -6.26 -6.96
N CYS A 348 27.27 -5.46 -6.56
CA CYS A 348 26.43 -4.71 -7.50
C CYS A 348 27.05 -3.37 -7.91
N ASP A 349 27.16 -3.14 -9.22
CA ASP A 349 27.62 -1.89 -9.82
C ASP A 349 26.44 -0.98 -10.17
N GLU A 350 26.68 0.31 -10.49
CA GLU A 350 25.63 1.23 -10.99
C GLU A 350 24.86 0.64 -12.20
N GLY A 351 25.55 -0.16 -13.03
CA GLY A 351 24.99 -0.83 -14.19
C GLY A 351 23.96 -1.93 -13.89
N ASP A 352 23.78 -2.35 -12.64
CA ASP A 352 22.79 -3.35 -12.22
C ASP A 352 21.41 -2.76 -11.87
N TYR A 353 21.33 -1.44 -11.73
CA TYR A 353 20.12 -0.76 -11.27
C TYR A 353 19.28 -0.21 -12.43
N VAL A 354 18.00 0.03 -12.16
CA VAL A 354 17.03 0.72 -13.03
C VAL A 354 16.25 1.76 -12.24
N GLU A 355 15.84 2.83 -12.91
CA GLU A 355 14.91 3.82 -12.35
C GLU A 355 13.48 3.27 -12.37
N TRP A 356 12.80 3.33 -11.24
CA TRP A 356 11.43 2.87 -11.05
C TRP A 356 10.59 3.97 -10.40
N LEU A 357 9.49 4.38 -11.05
CA LEU A 357 8.53 5.34 -10.53
C LEU A 357 7.54 4.64 -9.59
N ALA A 358 7.55 5.00 -8.32
CA ALA A 358 6.57 4.49 -7.36
C ALA A 358 5.17 5.03 -7.66
N HIS A 359 4.15 4.22 -7.36
CA HIS A 359 2.73 4.55 -7.54
C HIS A 359 2.31 4.89 -8.98
N SER A 360 3.08 4.47 -9.99
CA SER A 360 2.68 4.56 -11.40
C SER A 360 1.45 3.67 -11.67
N ALA A 361 0.45 4.24 -12.32
CA ALA A 361 -0.84 3.62 -12.61
C ALA A 361 -1.42 4.02 -13.97
N ASP A 362 -1.08 5.20 -14.49
CA ASP A 362 -1.38 5.64 -15.85
C ASP A 362 -0.17 6.42 -16.41
N PRO A 363 0.76 5.75 -17.11
CA PRO A 363 1.94 6.39 -17.69
C PRO A 363 1.66 7.51 -18.71
N SER A 364 0.40 7.68 -19.16
CA SER A 364 -0.02 8.78 -20.03
C SER A 364 -0.51 10.01 -19.25
N GLY A 365 -0.86 9.83 -17.97
CA GLY A 365 -1.41 10.87 -17.10
C GLY A 365 -0.35 11.81 -16.53
N SER A 366 -0.60 13.12 -16.57
CA SER A 366 0.31 14.14 -16.01
C SER A 366 0.62 13.93 -14.52
N ASN A 367 -0.38 13.46 -13.75
CA ASN A 367 -0.27 13.19 -12.31
C ASN A 367 0.22 11.77 -11.96
N ASP A 368 0.71 10.97 -12.91
CA ASP A 368 1.14 9.59 -12.64
C ASP A 368 2.20 9.51 -11.53
N GLY A 369 2.03 8.61 -10.55
CA GLY A 369 2.92 8.51 -9.39
C GLY A 369 2.85 9.67 -8.37
N CYS A 370 1.96 10.66 -8.53
CA CYS A 370 1.74 11.69 -7.51
C CYS A 370 0.99 11.12 -6.29
N VAL A 371 1.68 10.91 -5.17
CA VAL A 371 1.08 10.54 -3.88
C VAL A 371 1.48 11.56 -2.83
N LEU A 372 0.49 12.06 -2.07
CA LEU A 372 0.68 13.16 -1.11
C LEU A 372 1.41 14.38 -1.72
N GLY A 373 1.12 14.69 -2.98
CA GLY A 373 1.64 15.87 -3.66
C GLY A 373 3.07 15.78 -4.17
N TYR A 374 3.69 14.60 -4.24
CA TYR A 374 4.99 14.40 -4.89
C TYR A 374 5.12 13.02 -5.53
N LYS A 375 6.08 12.86 -6.45
CA LYS A 375 6.49 11.60 -7.07
C LYS A 375 7.80 11.13 -6.46
N GLU A 376 7.98 9.81 -6.28
CA GLU A 376 9.27 9.22 -5.89
C GLU A 376 9.79 8.27 -6.98
N THR A 377 11.01 8.51 -7.46
CA THR A 377 11.71 7.61 -8.39
C THR A 377 12.88 6.96 -7.65
N PHE A 378 12.89 5.63 -7.59
CA PHE A 378 13.89 4.84 -6.90
C PHE A 378 14.89 4.22 -7.88
N LEU A 379 16.14 4.02 -7.46
CA LEU A 379 17.03 3.06 -8.11
C LEU A 379 16.82 1.68 -7.49
N ARG A 380 16.29 0.74 -8.26
CA ARG A 380 16.08 -0.65 -7.86
C ARG A 380 17.02 -1.58 -8.60
N LEU A 381 17.46 -2.64 -7.94
CA LEU A 381 18.24 -3.70 -8.58
C LEU A 381 17.36 -4.39 -9.63
N ARG A 382 17.88 -4.67 -10.83
CA ARG A 382 17.12 -5.44 -11.81
C ARG A 382 16.98 -6.90 -11.39
N LYS A 383 15.83 -7.48 -11.74
CA LYS A 383 15.47 -8.89 -11.52
C LYS A 383 16.38 -9.90 -12.22
N ASP A 384 17.14 -9.49 -13.23
CA ASP A 384 18.14 -10.30 -13.93
C ASP A 384 19.54 -10.25 -13.31
N SER A 385 19.79 -9.30 -12.40
CA SER A 385 21.14 -8.87 -12.01
C SER A 385 21.52 -9.47 -10.67
N VAL A 386 21.97 -10.73 -10.69
CA VAL A 386 22.41 -11.48 -9.51
C VAL A 386 23.77 -10.97 -9.00
N CYS A 387 23.73 -10.04 -8.06
CA CYS A 387 24.90 -9.44 -7.40
C CYS A 387 24.60 -9.10 -5.93
N TRP A 388 25.63 -8.90 -5.11
CA TRP A 388 25.49 -8.53 -3.70
C TRP A 388 25.37 -7.00 -3.53
N LYS A 389 24.30 -6.51 -2.89
CA LYS A 389 24.06 -5.08 -2.65
C LYS A 389 24.95 -4.49 -1.56
N GLY A 390 25.37 -5.32 -0.60
CA GLY A 390 26.25 -4.92 0.50
C GLY A 390 25.51 -4.48 1.77
N ARG A 391 26.14 -4.72 2.93
CA ARG A 391 25.59 -4.34 4.25
C ARG A 391 25.29 -2.85 4.38
N ASP A 392 26.06 -2.00 3.72
CA ASP A 392 25.97 -0.54 3.77
C ASP A 392 24.99 0.04 2.74
N PHE A 393 24.26 -0.81 1.98
CA PHE A 393 23.30 -0.38 0.96
C PHE A 393 22.30 0.66 1.47
N ALA A 394 22.22 1.80 0.78
CA ALA A 394 21.28 2.87 1.04
C ALA A 394 20.30 3.00 -0.14
N VAL A 395 19.02 3.13 0.16
CA VAL A 395 17.97 3.31 -0.86
C VAL A 395 18.14 4.68 -1.52
N SER A 396 18.63 4.69 -2.76
CA SER A 396 18.73 5.91 -3.57
C SER A 396 17.38 6.23 -4.21
N LYS A 397 16.88 7.46 -3.98
CA LYS A 397 15.64 7.96 -4.57
C LYS A 397 15.67 9.46 -4.87
N LYS A 398 14.88 9.86 -5.85
CA LYS A 398 14.64 11.25 -6.28
C LYS A 398 13.19 11.62 -5.95
N LEU A 399 12.97 12.84 -5.44
CA LEU A 399 11.64 13.41 -5.25
C LEU A 399 11.36 14.48 -6.30
N PHE A 400 10.12 14.54 -6.77
CA PHE A 400 9.62 15.62 -7.64
C PHE A 400 8.25 16.10 -7.14
N SER A 401 8.14 17.37 -6.76
CA SER A 401 6.89 17.95 -6.26
C SER A 401 5.82 18.05 -7.36
N CYS A 402 4.57 17.70 -7.04
CA CYS A 402 3.43 17.80 -7.95
C CYS A 402 2.68 19.14 -7.77
N PRO A 403 1.98 19.64 -8.81
CA PRO A 403 1.06 20.77 -8.65
C PRO A 403 -0.08 20.42 -7.69
N CYS A 404 -0.44 21.33 -6.76
CA CYS A 404 -1.56 21.09 -5.85
C CYS A 404 -2.91 21.01 -6.57
N THR A 405 -3.77 20.12 -6.10
CA THR A 405 -5.14 19.90 -6.57
C THR A 405 -6.14 19.94 -5.39
N LEU A 406 -7.45 19.90 -5.67
CA LEU A 406 -8.46 19.74 -4.62
C LEU A 406 -8.27 18.45 -3.79
N ALA A 407 -7.69 17.39 -4.37
CA ALA A 407 -7.46 16.12 -3.68
C ALA A 407 -6.34 16.19 -2.64
N ASP A 408 -5.42 17.16 -2.73
CA ASP A 408 -4.33 17.39 -1.76
C ASP A 408 -4.82 18.03 -0.45
N TYR A 409 -6.11 18.37 -0.38
CA TYR A 409 -6.78 19.00 0.75
C TYR A 409 -7.93 18.11 1.27
N HIS A 410 -8.08 18.08 2.59
CA HIS A 410 -9.29 17.63 3.27
C HIS A 410 -10.15 18.83 3.65
N CYS A 411 -11.43 18.61 3.90
CA CYS A 411 -12.29 19.66 4.42
C CYS A 411 -11.90 19.98 5.87
N ASP A 412 -11.88 21.26 6.19
CA ASP A 412 -11.60 21.73 7.54
C ASP A 412 -12.85 21.64 8.44
N PHE A 413 -12.70 21.97 9.72
CA PHE A 413 -13.82 21.92 10.67
C PHE A 413 -15.01 22.78 10.20
N GLY A 414 -16.22 22.21 10.24
CA GLY A 414 -17.45 22.85 9.73
C GLY A 414 -17.74 22.66 8.24
N TYR A 415 -16.88 21.93 7.49
CA TYR A 415 -17.06 21.68 6.05
C TYR A 415 -17.11 20.19 5.72
N HIS A 416 -17.73 19.83 4.59
CA HIS A 416 -17.76 18.46 4.07
C HIS A 416 -17.73 18.41 2.54
N ARG A 417 -17.42 17.24 1.97
CA ARG A 417 -17.67 16.97 0.54
C ARG A 417 -19.08 16.41 0.36
N PRO A 418 -19.89 16.95 -0.56
CA PRO A 418 -21.08 16.28 -1.08
C PRO A 418 -20.72 15.02 -1.87
N GLU A 419 -21.67 14.09 -2.03
CA GLU A 419 -21.48 12.93 -2.92
C GLU A 419 -21.17 13.40 -4.35
N ASN A 420 -20.21 12.74 -5.00
CA ASN A 420 -19.70 13.05 -6.34
C ASN A 420 -19.04 14.45 -6.52
N SER A 421 -18.79 15.20 -5.44
CA SER A 421 -18.02 16.45 -5.50
C SER A 421 -16.62 16.31 -4.86
N SER A 422 -15.65 17.05 -5.40
CA SER A 422 -14.32 17.23 -4.82
C SER A 422 -14.18 18.53 -4.01
N GLU A 423 -15.20 19.39 -4.05
CA GLU A 423 -15.25 20.65 -3.33
C GLU A 423 -15.74 20.46 -1.89
N CYS A 424 -15.21 21.25 -0.97
CA CYS A 424 -15.64 21.33 0.42
C CYS A 424 -16.68 22.45 0.57
N VAL A 425 -17.89 22.10 0.99
CA VAL A 425 -19.00 23.04 1.26
C VAL A 425 -19.25 23.15 2.77
N GLU A 426 -19.78 24.29 3.20
CA GLU A 426 -20.15 24.56 4.59
C GLU A 426 -21.28 23.63 5.05
N GLN A 427 -21.23 23.12 6.28
CA GLN A 427 -22.28 22.30 6.87
C GLN A 427 -23.44 23.18 7.37
N GLU A 428 -24.67 22.91 6.92
CA GLU A 428 -25.87 23.64 7.36
C GLU A 428 -26.12 23.54 8.88
N ASP A 429 -25.86 22.37 9.48
CA ASP A 429 -25.97 22.09 10.92
C ASP A 429 -24.81 21.21 11.40
N MET A 430 -24.10 21.66 12.44
CA MET A 430 -23.16 20.84 13.20
C MET A 430 -23.92 19.77 14.01
N LYS A 431 -23.49 18.50 13.96
CA LYS A 431 -24.18 17.37 14.60
C LYS A 431 -23.24 16.50 15.45
N GLY A 432 -23.76 15.93 16.53
CA GLY A 432 -23.03 15.04 17.45
C GLY A 432 -21.76 15.69 18.02
N ARG A 433 -20.67 14.93 18.06
CA ARG A 433 -19.38 15.34 18.66
C ARG A 433 -18.77 16.63 18.06
N ALA A 434 -19.10 16.97 16.82
CA ALA A 434 -18.69 18.24 16.21
C ALA A 434 -19.39 19.44 16.86
N LEU A 435 -20.69 19.31 17.16
CA LEU A 435 -21.45 20.32 17.90
C LEU A 435 -20.94 20.45 19.34
N GLU A 436 -20.69 19.35 20.03
CA GLU A 436 -20.10 19.34 21.39
C GLU A 436 -18.76 20.08 21.43
N PHE A 437 -17.86 19.78 20.48
CA PHE A 437 -16.56 20.43 20.37
C PHE A 437 -16.71 21.94 20.09
N CYS A 438 -17.66 22.35 19.27
CA CYS A 438 -17.87 23.77 18.97
C CYS A 438 -18.56 24.56 20.09
N LEU A 439 -19.41 23.92 20.90
CA LEU A 439 -20.08 24.55 22.03
C LEU A 439 -19.17 24.68 23.26
N ASN A 440 -18.34 23.66 23.53
CA ASN A 440 -17.52 23.55 24.74
C ASN A 440 -16.01 23.80 24.51
N GLY A 441 -15.57 23.92 23.25
CA GLY A 441 -14.16 24.13 22.90
C GLY A 441 -13.67 25.55 23.18
N THR A 442 -12.35 25.70 23.28
CA THR A 442 -11.68 27.01 23.30
C THR A 442 -11.81 27.69 21.96
N THR A 443 -12.24 28.96 21.96
CA THR A 443 -12.47 29.74 20.74
C THR A 443 -11.15 30.26 20.15
N GLU A 444 -10.49 29.42 19.36
CA GLU A 444 -9.45 29.87 18.43
C GLU A 444 -10.10 30.42 17.15
N LEU A 445 -9.61 31.55 16.65
CA LEU A 445 -10.00 32.07 15.34
C LEU A 445 -9.38 31.19 14.24
N LEU A 446 -10.17 30.25 13.73
CA LEU A 446 -9.70 29.33 12.70
C LEU A 446 -9.54 30.07 11.37
N GLN A 447 -8.29 30.20 10.92
CA GLN A 447 -7.91 30.69 9.59
C GLN A 447 -8.25 29.64 8.54
N THR A 448 -9.51 29.62 8.10
CA THR A 448 -10.06 28.61 7.20
C THR A 448 -11.06 29.19 6.20
N SER A 449 -10.98 28.64 4.99
CA SER A 449 -11.93 28.76 3.88
C SER A 449 -12.51 27.38 3.52
N GLY A 450 -12.53 26.46 4.49
CA GLY A 450 -13.05 25.11 4.36
C GLY A 450 -12.06 24.05 3.86
N TYR A 451 -10.82 24.43 3.54
CA TYR A 451 -9.81 23.53 3.00
C TYR A 451 -8.51 23.53 3.83
N ARG A 452 -8.11 22.34 4.28
CA ARG A 452 -6.87 22.10 5.03
C ARG A 452 -5.98 21.12 4.26
N LYS A 453 -4.72 21.49 4.03
CA LYS A 453 -3.77 20.62 3.31
C LYS A 453 -3.55 19.33 4.09
N ILE A 454 -3.54 18.19 3.41
CA ILE A 454 -3.38 16.87 4.04
C ILE A 454 -2.02 16.80 4.78
N PRO A 455 -1.95 16.30 6.03
CA PRO A 455 -0.69 16.16 6.75
C PRO A 455 0.34 15.35 5.98
N GLY A 456 1.58 15.85 5.91
CA GLY A 456 2.67 15.24 5.14
C GLY A 456 2.66 15.55 3.63
N ASN A 457 1.62 16.19 3.09
CA ASN A 457 1.52 16.50 1.67
C ASN A 457 2.48 17.63 1.25
N ARG A 458 3.20 17.44 0.14
CA ARG A 458 4.29 18.31 -0.35
C ARG A 458 4.03 18.95 -1.72
N CYS A 459 2.79 19.02 -2.21
CA CYS A 459 2.50 19.69 -3.48
C CYS A 459 2.91 21.17 -3.46
N GLU A 460 3.30 21.71 -4.63
CA GLU A 460 3.78 23.08 -4.81
C GLU A 460 3.04 23.78 -5.95
N GLY A 461 2.80 25.09 -5.86
CA GLY A 461 1.96 25.80 -6.84
C GLY A 461 0.52 25.27 -6.86
N GLY A 462 -0.12 25.26 -8.03
CA GLY A 462 -1.45 24.66 -8.24
C GLY A 462 -2.59 25.34 -7.46
N PHE A 463 -3.60 24.56 -7.09
CA PHE A 463 -4.72 25.00 -6.25
C PHE A 463 -4.24 25.36 -4.84
N GLN A 464 -4.44 26.62 -4.44
CA GLN A 464 -4.13 27.12 -3.11
C GLN A 464 -5.32 27.96 -2.60
N PRO A 465 -6.09 27.45 -1.62
CA PRO A 465 -7.23 28.18 -1.07
C PRO A 465 -6.74 29.30 -0.16
N GLU A 466 -7.15 30.53 -0.45
CA GLU A 466 -6.91 31.70 0.41
C GLU A 466 -7.59 31.50 1.77
N ARG A 467 -6.90 31.81 2.88
CA ARG A 467 -7.40 31.56 4.23
C ARG A 467 -7.86 32.84 4.91
N THR A 468 -9.11 32.85 5.34
CA THR A 468 -9.75 33.94 6.09
C THR A 468 -9.95 33.54 7.55
N GLU A 469 -9.91 34.50 8.48
CA GLU A 469 -10.31 34.25 9.87
C GLU A 469 -11.83 34.14 9.96
N THR A 470 -12.33 32.94 10.25
CA THR A 470 -13.75 32.61 10.17
C THR A 470 -14.26 32.15 11.54
N ASP A 471 -15.19 32.90 12.13
CA ASP A 471 -15.83 32.58 13.40
C ASP A 471 -16.90 31.47 13.21
N LEU A 472 -16.44 30.22 13.23
CA LEU A 472 -17.28 29.02 13.07
C LEU A 472 -18.33 28.86 14.18
N ARG A 473 -18.21 29.57 15.31
CA ARG A 473 -19.20 29.53 16.41
C ARG A 473 -20.60 29.93 15.95
N ARG A 474 -20.71 30.71 14.86
CA ARG A 474 -21.98 31.08 14.22
C ARG A 474 -22.77 29.86 13.71
N MET A 475 -22.09 28.89 13.08
CA MET A 475 -22.67 27.66 12.56
C MET A 475 -23.24 26.80 13.70
N CYS A 476 -22.56 26.81 14.85
CA CYS A 476 -22.89 26.00 16.02
C CYS A 476 -24.00 26.60 16.91
N ILE A 477 -24.47 27.80 16.58
CA ILE A 477 -25.63 28.47 17.19
C ILE A 477 -26.79 28.53 16.16
N GLY A 478 -26.68 27.82 15.03
CA GLY A 478 -27.79 27.55 14.11
C GLY A 478 -29.01 27.00 14.86
N SER A 479 -30.19 27.59 14.60
CA SER A 479 -31.47 27.34 15.30
C SER A 479 -31.54 27.68 16.81
N ALA A 480 -30.42 27.86 17.52
CA ALA A 480 -30.42 28.29 18.91
C ALA A 480 -30.82 29.78 19.00
N LEU A 481 -32.08 30.03 19.36
CA LEU A 481 -32.67 31.36 19.52
C LEU A 481 -31.75 32.30 20.33
N LEU A 482 -31.12 33.26 19.64
CA LEU A 482 -30.53 34.42 20.29
C LEU A 482 -31.64 35.08 21.14
N PRO A 483 -31.45 35.36 22.43
CA PRO A 483 -32.49 35.90 23.30
C PRO A 483 -32.77 37.39 23.03
N LYS A 484 -33.17 37.71 21.80
CA LYS A 484 -33.65 39.02 21.31
C LYS A 484 -35.19 39.12 21.32
N SER A 485 -35.85 38.33 22.17
CA SER A 485 -37.31 38.38 22.38
C SER A 485 -37.74 38.15 23.84
N LEU A 486 -36.84 38.34 24.81
CA LEU A 486 -37.24 38.80 26.14
C LEU A 486 -37.16 40.34 26.14
N THR A 487 -38.15 40.96 25.50
CA THR A 487 -38.49 42.35 25.78
C THR A 487 -38.77 42.50 27.27
N GLU A 488 -38.34 43.60 27.87
CA GLU A 488 -38.57 43.89 29.28
C GLU A 488 -40.05 44.23 29.56
N HIS A 489 -40.92 43.22 29.50
CA HIS A 489 -42.12 43.24 30.33
C HIS A 489 -41.73 43.01 31.79
N SER A 490 -41.11 44.05 32.35
CA SER A 490 -40.95 44.27 33.79
C SER A 490 -42.29 44.03 34.46
N SER A 491 -42.46 42.84 35.06
CA SER A 491 -43.66 42.50 35.78
C SER A 491 -43.67 43.32 37.08
N THR A 492 -44.47 44.38 37.07
CA THR A 492 -44.64 45.33 38.20
C THR A 492 -44.96 44.64 39.53
N ASN A 493 -45.51 43.43 39.46
CA ASN A 493 -45.72 42.51 40.57
C ASN A 493 -44.44 42.21 41.38
N ALA A 494 -43.26 42.08 40.75
CA ALA A 494 -42.02 41.75 41.47
C ALA A 494 -41.61 42.87 42.43
N VAL A 495 -41.69 44.13 41.99
CA VAL A 495 -41.42 45.31 42.82
C VAL A 495 -42.49 45.47 43.90
N VAL A 496 -43.77 45.23 43.58
CA VAL A 496 -44.86 45.27 44.57
C VAL A 496 -44.68 44.20 45.65
N ILE A 497 -44.32 42.96 45.30
CA ILE A 497 -44.07 41.88 46.26
C ILE A 497 -42.87 42.23 47.15
N ALA A 498 -41.76 42.72 46.57
CA ALA A 498 -40.61 43.16 47.35
C ALA A 498 -40.96 44.30 48.33
N MET A 499 -41.71 45.31 47.87
CA MET A 499 -42.16 46.43 48.72
C MET A 499 -43.14 45.99 49.83
N VAL A 500 -44.00 45.00 49.57
CA VAL A 500 -44.88 44.41 50.61
C VAL A 500 -44.05 43.64 51.65
N ILE A 501 -43.07 42.83 51.23
CA ILE A 501 -42.19 42.09 52.15
C ILE A 501 -41.36 43.06 53.00
N ILE A 502 -40.77 44.10 52.40
CA ILE A 502 -40.02 45.15 53.11
C ILE A 502 -40.95 45.92 54.06
N GLY A 503 -42.18 46.22 53.64
CA GLY A 503 -43.20 46.86 54.49
C GLY A 503 -43.58 46.01 55.72
N ILE A 504 -43.76 44.70 55.54
CA ILE A 504 -44.04 43.75 56.63
C ILE A 504 -42.84 43.67 57.59
N LEU A 505 -41.61 43.59 57.08
CA LEU A 505 -40.40 43.57 57.90
C LEU A 505 -40.22 44.87 58.70
N LEU A 506 -40.44 46.03 58.07
CA LEU A 506 -40.41 47.33 58.76
C LEU A 506 -41.51 47.43 59.83
N MET A 507 -42.73 46.97 59.55
CA MET A 507 -43.80 46.92 60.55
C MET A 507 -43.48 45.98 61.71
N SER A 508 -42.87 44.82 61.47
CA SER A 508 -42.41 43.93 62.55
C SER A 508 -41.26 44.54 63.36
N ALA A 509 -40.35 45.28 62.72
CA ALA A 509 -39.26 45.98 63.41
C ALA A 509 -39.80 47.11 64.29
N VAL A 510 -40.75 47.91 63.79
CA VAL A 510 -41.42 48.97 64.57
C VAL A 510 -42.23 48.37 65.73
N ALA A 511 -42.94 47.25 65.51
CA ALA A 511 -43.65 46.54 66.58
C ALA A 511 -42.68 45.97 67.64
N GLY A 512 -41.55 45.41 67.22
CA GLY A 512 -40.49 44.93 68.12
C GLY A 512 -39.86 46.05 68.95
N VAL A 513 -39.51 47.17 68.32
CA VAL A 513 -39.00 48.37 69.01
C VAL A 513 -40.05 48.94 69.97
N TRP A 514 -41.33 48.94 69.61
CA TRP A 514 -42.41 49.36 70.51
C TRP A 514 -42.58 48.43 71.71
N LEU A 515 -42.50 47.11 71.51
CA LEU A 515 -42.55 46.11 72.59
C LEU A 515 -41.35 46.24 73.55
N VAL A 516 -40.13 46.35 73.03
CA VAL A 516 -38.92 46.57 73.85
C VAL A 516 -39.04 47.87 74.64
N LYS A 517 -39.45 48.97 73.98
CA LYS A 517 -39.66 50.28 74.62
C LYS A 517 -40.79 50.27 75.66
N LYS A 518 -41.76 49.35 75.55
CA LYS A 518 -42.89 49.21 76.47
C LYS A 518 -42.61 48.31 77.68
N TYR A 519 -41.68 47.36 77.58
CA TYR A 519 -41.45 46.35 78.63
C TYR A 519 -40.05 46.37 79.29
N VAL A 520 -39.05 47.03 78.71
CA VAL A 520 -37.63 46.93 79.20
C VAL A 520 -37.15 48.20 79.93
N CYS A 521 -38.01 49.20 80.15
CA CYS A 521 -37.67 50.45 80.86
C CYS A 521 -38.64 50.78 82.03
N GLY A 522 -38.89 49.78 82.88
CA GLY A 522 -39.70 49.90 84.11
C GLY A 522 -39.23 48.91 85.19
N GLY A 523 -37.92 48.89 85.46
CA GLY A 523 -37.28 47.77 86.16
C GLY A 523 -37.36 47.81 87.69
N ARG A 524 -37.01 46.67 88.30
CA ARG A 524 -36.39 46.58 89.63
C ARG A 524 -35.37 45.45 89.66
N PHE A 525 -34.28 45.68 90.40
CA PHE A 525 -33.19 44.73 90.59
C PHE A 525 -33.61 43.53 91.44
N LEU A 526 -32.90 42.41 91.24
CA LEU A 526 -32.38 41.63 92.37
C LEU A 526 -30.87 41.44 92.18
N VAL A 527 -30.09 41.60 93.25
CA VAL A 527 -28.63 41.40 93.25
C VAL A 527 -28.31 40.29 94.24
N HIS A 528 -27.48 39.33 93.84
CA HIS A 528 -26.75 38.47 94.76
C HIS A 528 -25.24 38.56 94.48
N ARG A 529 -24.46 38.72 95.55
CA ARG A 529 -23.00 38.71 95.58
C ARG A 529 -22.54 37.84 96.76
N TYR A 530 -21.89 36.72 96.48
CA TYR A 530 -21.01 35.91 97.33
C TYR A 530 -20.31 34.91 96.38
N SER A 531 -19.08 34.42 96.58
CA SER A 531 -18.01 34.76 97.55
C SER A 531 -16.65 34.23 97.04
N VAL A 532 -15.54 34.61 97.68
CA VAL A 532 -14.15 34.31 97.28
C VAL A 532 -13.66 32.94 97.80
N MET A 533 -12.95 32.15 96.96
CA MET A 533 -11.70 31.38 97.27
C MET A 533 -11.26 30.53 96.03
N ARG A 534 -9.97 30.51 95.62
CA ARG A 534 -8.78 29.67 96.04
C ARG A 534 -8.90 28.17 95.67
N GLU A 535 -7.87 27.45 95.20
CA GLU A 535 -6.45 27.75 94.87
C GLU A 535 -5.79 26.59 94.07
N ASN A 536 -4.73 26.88 93.27
CA ASN A 536 -3.58 25.99 92.92
C ASN A 536 -3.89 24.64 92.19
N VAL A 537 -3.01 23.68 91.77
CA VAL A 537 -1.54 23.41 91.55
C VAL A 537 -1.48 22.09 90.70
N GLU A 538 -0.51 21.63 89.90
CA GLU A 538 0.70 22.06 89.11
C GLU A 538 1.10 20.79 88.24
N ALA A 539 2.16 20.58 87.42
CA ALA A 539 3.36 21.30 86.97
C ALA A 539 3.96 20.70 85.65
N ASN A 540 4.82 21.48 84.98
CA ASN A 540 6.07 21.15 84.22
C ASN A 540 6.23 19.92 83.27
N ASN A 541 6.37 20.24 81.96
CA ASN A 541 7.49 19.97 81.01
C ASN A 541 8.26 18.62 80.88
N ILE A 542 8.74 18.40 79.64
CA ILE A 542 9.99 17.73 79.13
C ILE A 542 9.82 16.45 78.26
N GLU A 543 10.39 16.55 77.03
CA GLU A 543 10.95 15.56 76.06
C GLU A 543 10.42 14.11 75.85
N GLY A 544 10.52 13.61 74.61
CA GLY A 544 10.98 12.21 74.36
C GLY A 544 10.19 11.29 73.40
N VAL A 545 10.46 11.39 72.08
CA VAL A 545 10.98 10.32 71.16
C VAL A 545 10.30 8.91 71.05
N ASP A 546 10.43 8.34 69.82
CA ASP A 546 10.27 6.95 69.34
C ASP A 546 8.90 6.36 68.89
N ASP A 547 9.01 5.48 67.88
CA ASP A 547 7.95 4.72 67.20
C ASP A 547 7.50 3.45 67.97
N VAL A 548 6.41 2.80 67.52
CA VAL A 548 6.39 1.34 67.18
C VAL A 548 5.05 0.91 66.55
N ASP A 549 5.14 -0.03 65.59
CA ASP A 549 4.05 -0.66 64.85
C ASP A 549 3.16 -1.63 65.69
N SER A 550 1.91 -1.86 65.26
CA SER A 550 1.35 -3.24 65.16
C SER A 550 0.00 -3.34 64.42
N GLN A 551 -0.14 -4.46 63.69
CA GLN A 551 -1.26 -4.88 62.82
C GLN A 551 -2.54 -5.23 63.63
N TYR A 552 -3.77 -5.23 63.09
CA TYR A 552 -4.32 -6.35 62.29
C TYR A 552 -5.71 -6.06 61.66
N THR A 553 -5.83 -6.30 60.34
CA THR A 553 -6.95 -6.87 59.52
C THR A 553 -8.45 -6.53 59.69
N GLU A 554 -9.19 -6.78 58.58
CA GLU A 554 -10.66 -6.91 58.41
C GLU A 554 -11.46 -5.61 58.16
N THR A 555 -12.47 -5.54 57.25
CA THR A 555 -13.01 -6.54 56.30
C THR A 555 -13.64 -5.93 55.02
N GLU A 556 -13.71 -6.76 53.97
CA GLU A 556 -14.72 -6.87 52.89
C GLU A 556 -15.09 -5.73 51.89
N LYS A 557 -15.02 -6.14 50.61
CA LYS A 557 -15.98 -5.97 49.48
C LYS A 557 -16.16 -4.63 48.77
N ALA A 558 -15.82 -4.67 47.47
CA ALA A 558 -16.46 -3.92 46.40
C ALA A 558 -17.50 -4.79 45.67
N GLN A 559 -18.50 -4.16 45.05
CA GLN A 559 -19.42 -4.76 44.08
C GLN A 559 -19.86 -3.62 43.14
N PHE A 560 -19.44 -3.57 41.87
CA PHE A 560 -19.98 -4.29 40.70
C PHE A 560 -21.47 -4.05 40.41
N ASN A 561 -21.77 -3.66 39.18
CA ASN A 561 -22.96 -4.05 38.43
C ASN A 561 -22.65 -3.94 36.93
N GLU A 562 -23.30 -4.79 36.12
CA GLU A 562 -22.98 -5.05 34.72
C GLU A 562 -24.05 -4.45 33.76
N ASP A 563 -23.66 -4.36 32.48
CA ASP A 563 -24.41 -4.65 31.25
C ASP A 563 -25.90 -4.29 31.07
N SER A 564 -26.23 -3.80 29.87
CA SER A 564 -26.99 -4.59 28.89
C SER A 564 -26.98 -3.94 27.49
N ASP A 565 -26.91 -4.76 26.44
CA ASP A 565 -27.08 -4.35 25.04
C ASP A 565 -28.53 -4.01 24.68
N GLN A 566 -28.73 -3.13 23.70
CA GLN A 566 -29.90 -3.13 22.78
C GLN A 566 -29.59 -2.42 21.46
#